data_AF-A0A1E3L796-F1
#
_entry.id   AF-A0A1E3L796-F1
#
_cell.length_a   1.000
_cell.length_b   1.000
_cell.length_c   1.000
_cell.angle_alpha   90.00
_cell.angle_beta   90.00
_cell.angle_gamma   90.00
#
_symmetry.space_group_name_H-M   'P 1'
#
loop_
_entity.id
_entity.type
_entity.pdbx_description
1 polymer ?
#
loop_
_entity_poly.entity_id
_entity_poly.type
_entity_poly.pdbx_seq_one_letter_code
_entity_poly.pdbx_strand_id
1 'polypeptide(L)'
;MQILFSTSEIQELKDCQELFEDMKVDDVEVTCFQIIDDLIHKNNIYQQADILYAYEQFEIAVELLKEIEWFDSSRLEHILPKVKKLLIFQNEVKRC
;
A
#
# COMPACT_ATOMS: atom_id res chain seq x y z
N MET A 1 7.09 -8.05 -15.61
CA MET A 1 8.17 -7.65 -14.69
C MET A 1 7.68 -7.90 -13.27
N GLN A 2 8.37 -8.74 -12.49
CA GLN A 2 7.96 -9.02 -11.10
C GLN A 2 8.64 -8.00 -10.19
N ILE A 3 7.84 -7.23 -9.45
CA ILE A 3 8.36 -6.32 -8.43
C ILE A 3 8.71 -7.16 -7.21
N LEU A 4 9.97 -7.06 -6.76
CA LEU A 4 10.48 -7.83 -5.64
C LEU A 4 10.58 -6.92 -4.41
N PHE A 5 9.87 -7.34 -3.36
CA PHE A 5 9.98 -6.77 -2.02
C PHE A 5 10.88 -7.69 -1.18
N SER A 6 11.75 -7.10 -0.37
CA SER A 6 12.51 -7.84 0.63
C SER A 6 11.61 -8.24 1.80
N THR A 7 12.00 -9.25 2.57
CA THR A 7 11.26 -9.68 3.76
C THR A 7 11.02 -8.52 4.73
N SER A 8 12.00 -7.62 4.89
CA SER A 8 11.86 -6.47 5.77
C SER A 8 10.91 -5.40 5.24
N GLU A 9 10.76 -5.28 3.92
CA GLU A 9 9.79 -4.38 3.31
C GLU A 9 8.37 -4.94 3.43
N ILE A 10 8.23 -6.27 3.32
CA ILE A 10 6.95 -6.95 3.54
C ILE A 10 6.53 -6.82 5.00
N GLN A 11 7.46 -6.98 5.96
CA GLN A 11 7.15 -6.82 7.38
C GLN A 11 6.67 -5.40 7.69
N GLU A 12 7.35 -4.37 7.18
CA GLU A 12 6.94 -2.97 7.37
C GLU A 12 5.52 -2.70 6.87
N LEU A 13 5.14 -3.25 5.71
CA LEU A 13 3.79 -3.13 5.17
C LEU A 13 2.75 -3.82 6.05
N LYS A 14 3.11 -4.94 6.68
CA LYS A 14 2.24 -5.65 7.63
C LYS A 14 2.11 -4.90 8.94
N ASP A 15 3.21 -4.35 9.47
CA ASP A 15 3.18 -3.52 10.67
C ASP A 15 2.27 -2.29 10.42
N CYS A 16 2.36 -1.67 9.24
CA CYS A 16 1.44 -0.61 8.85
C CYS A 16 0.00 -1.10 8.67
N GLN A 17 -0.21 -2.30 8.13
CA GLN A 17 -1.55 -2.87 8.02
C GLN A 17 -2.18 -3.03 9.41
N GLU A 18 -1.45 -3.52 10.40
CA GLU A 18 -1.91 -3.65 11.78
C GLU A 18 -2.18 -2.28 12.42
N LEU A 19 -1.36 -1.26 12.15
CA LEU A 19 -1.57 0.10 12.65
C LEU A 19 -2.84 0.77 12.11
N PHE A 20 -3.23 0.43 10.88
CA PHE A 20 -4.40 0.98 10.20
C PHE A 20 -5.60 0.02 10.21
N GLU A 21 -5.49 -1.12 10.92
CA GLU A 21 -6.58 -2.08 11.06
C GLU A 21 -7.79 -1.40 11.71
N ASP A 22 -8.98 -1.64 11.17
CA ASP A 22 -10.25 -1.01 11.56
C ASP A 22 -10.28 0.54 11.48
N MET A 23 -9.24 1.19 10.92
CA MET A 23 -9.20 2.64 10.78
C MET A 23 -10.13 3.10 9.67
N LYS A 24 -10.91 4.15 9.98
CA LYS A 24 -11.77 4.84 9.03
C LYS A 24 -11.45 6.32 8.96
N VAL A 25 -11.47 6.87 7.76
CA VAL A 25 -11.39 8.31 7.48
C VAL A 25 -12.65 8.67 6.71
N ASP A 26 -13.46 9.58 7.25
CA ASP A 26 -14.76 9.97 6.68
C ASP A 26 -15.69 8.77 6.37
N ASP A 27 -15.80 7.84 7.32
CA ASP A 27 -16.54 6.56 7.22
C ASP A 27 -16.02 5.58 6.15
N VAL A 28 -14.89 5.89 5.49
CA VAL A 28 -14.24 5.00 4.53
C VAL A 28 -13.06 4.28 5.18
N GLU A 29 -13.02 2.97 5.03
CA GLU A 29 -11.98 2.11 5.59
C GLU A 29 -10.63 2.32 4.87
N VAL A 30 -9.54 2.35 5.64
CA VAL A 30 -8.19 2.38 5.09
C VAL A 30 -7.79 0.96 4.68
N THR A 31 -7.78 0.70 3.38
CA THR A 31 -7.60 -0.65 2.82
C THR A 31 -6.33 -0.81 2.00
N CYS A 32 -5.57 0.27 1.80
CA CYS A 32 -4.40 0.28 0.91
C CYS A 32 -3.36 -0.79 1.28
N PHE A 33 -3.03 -0.96 2.57
CA PHE A 33 -2.03 -1.95 3.00
C PHE A 33 -2.48 -3.40 2.76
N GLN A 34 -3.75 -3.72 3.02
CA GLN A 34 -4.33 -5.03 2.70
C GLN A 34 -4.30 -5.30 1.19
N ILE A 35 -4.69 -4.31 0.37
CA ILE A 35 -4.66 -4.42 -1.10
C ILE A 35 -3.22 -4.66 -1.58
N ILE A 36 -2.24 -3.94 -1.04
CA ILE A 36 -0.83 -4.10 -1.39
C ILE A 36 -0.33 -5.50 -1.03
N ASP A 37 -0.63 -6.01 0.16
CA ASP A 37 -0.24 -7.36 0.59
C ASP A 37 -0.83 -8.43 -0.33
N ASP A 38 -2.12 -8.32 -0.65
CA ASP A 38 -2.80 -9.26 -1.56
C ASP A 38 -2.21 -9.23 -2.97
N LEU A 39 -1.78 -8.06 -3.46
CA LEU A 39 -1.12 -7.94 -4.76
C LEU A 39 0.31 -8.51 -4.76
N ILE A 40 1.05 -8.37 -3.65
CA ILE A 40 2.38 -8.96 -3.49
C ILE A 40 2.27 -10.50 -3.51
N HIS A 41 1.26 -11.05 -2.81
CA HIS A 41 1.04 -12.49 -2.70
C HIS A 41 0.17 -13.07 -3.83
N LYS A 42 -0.38 -12.23 -4.72
CA LYS A 42 -1.29 -12.59 -5.81
C LYS A 42 -2.53 -13.35 -5.33
N ASN A 43 -3.02 -13.01 -4.15
CA ASN A 43 -4.15 -13.66 -3.52
C ASN A 43 -5.50 -13.16 -4.08
N ASN A 44 -5.51 -12.00 -4.74
CA ASN A 44 -6.76 -11.36 -5.15
C ASN A 44 -6.65 -10.54 -6.44
N ILE A 45 -7.81 -10.26 -7.05
CA ILE A 45 -7.94 -9.41 -8.24
C ILE A 45 -8.85 -8.23 -7.90
N TYR A 46 -8.27 -7.04 -7.80
CA TYR A 46 -8.98 -5.79 -7.48
C TYR A 46 -9.46 -5.04 -8.71
N GLN A 47 -10.58 -4.32 -8.62
CA GLN A 47 -11.04 -3.45 -9.70
C GLN A 47 -10.10 -2.25 -9.85
N GLN A 48 -10.12 -1.62 -11.03
CA GLN A 48 -9.27 -0.46 -11.30
C GLN A 48 -9.52 0.69 -10.31
N ALA A 49 -10.78 0.91 -9.93
CA ALA A 49 -11.15 1.91 -8.94
C ALA A 49 -10.49 1.62 -7.58
N ASP A 50 -10.52 0.37 -7.11
CA ASP A 50 -9.90 -0.04 -5.85
C ASP A 50 -8.39 0.18 -5.87
N ILE A 51 -7.72 -0.13 -6.99
CA ILE A 51 -6.28 0.08 -7.16
C ILE A 51 -5.92 1.57 -7.13
N LEU A 52 -6.71 2.42 -7.78
CA LEU A 52 -6.50 3.86 -7.78
C LEU A 52 -6.73 4.45 -6.38
N TYR A 53 -7.78 3.98 -5.71
CA TYR A 53 -8.09 4.40 -4.36
C TYR A 53 -7.02 3.96 -3.35
N ALA A 54 -6.51 2.73 -3.47
CA ALA A 54 -5.39 2.25 -2.67
C ALA A 54 -4.12 3.07 -2.89
N TYR A 55 -3.88 3.53 -4.12
CA TYR A 55 -2.76 4.40 -4.43
C TYR A 55 -2.86 5.73 -3.67
N GLU A 56 -4.02 6.39 -3.73
CA GLU A 56 -4.26 7.67 -3.04
C GLU A 56 -4.16 7.50 -1.52
N GLN A 57 -4.80 6.47 -0.96
CA GLN A 57 -4.73 6.16 0.46
C GLN A 57 -3.30 5.88 0.94
N PHE A 58 -2.50 5.16 0.15
CA PHE A 58 -1.12 4.85 0.52
C PHE A 58 -0.24 6.11 0.53
N GLU A 59 -0.41 7.04 -0.42
CA GLU A 59 0.30 8.32 -0.38
C GLU A 59 -0.05 9.11 0.88
N ILE A 60 -1.35 9.20 1.22
CA ILE A 60 -1.80 9.88 2.44
C ILE A 60 -1.25 9.21 3.70
N ALA A 61 -1.30 7.87 3.78
CA ALA A 61 -0.79 7.14 4.94
C ALA A 61 0.71 7.37 5.15
N VAL A 62 1.51 7.40 4.07
CA VAL A 62 2.94 7.70 4.15
C VAL A 62 3.17 9.12 4.67
N GLU A 63 2.43 10.12 4.18
CA GLU A 63 2.55 11.49 4.69
C GLU A 63 2.12 11.60 6.16
N LEU A 64 1.07 10.90 6.58
CA LEU A 64 0.66 10.88 7.99
C LEU A 64 1.72 10.26 8.89
N LEU A 65 2.30 9.12 8.49
CA LEU A 65 3.28 8.40 9.28
C LEU A 65 4.60 9.18 9.43
N LYS A 66 4.95 10.05 8.48
CA LYS A 66 6.11 10.95 8.60
C LYS A 66 5.98 11.95 9.74
N GLU A 67 4.76 12.36 10.06
CA GLU A 67 4.48 13.34 11.11
C GLU A 67 4.42 12.68 12.52
N ILE A 68 4.53 11.34 12.59
CA ILE A 68 4.47 10.60 13.85
C ILE A 68 5.88 10.38 14.40
N GLU A 69 6.24 11.11 15.46
CA GLU A 69 7.59 11.09 16.06
C GLU A 69 8.10 9.70 16.48
N TRP A 70 7.20 8.79 16.89
CA TRP A 70 7.57 7.46 17.35
C TRP A 70 7.70 6.42 16.22
N PHE A 71 7.34 6.77 14.99
CA PHE A 71 7.36 5.88 13.84
C PHE A 71 8.51 6.26 12.89
N ASP A 72 9.39 5.30 12.58
CA ASP A 72 10.46 5.51 11.59
C ASP A 72 9.92 5.30 10.16
N SER A 73 9.44 6.37 9.52
CA SER A 73 8.89 6.31 8.16
C SER A 73 9.92 6.09 7.05
N SER A 74 11.23 6.07 7.36
CA SER A 74 12.29 6.07 6.35
C SER A 74 12.21 4.88 5.40
N ARG A 75 11.84 3.70 5.91
CA ARG A 75 11.66 2.50 5.08
C ARG A 75 10.41 2.61 4.21
N LEU A 76 9.31 3.12 4.77
CA LEU A 76 8.05 3.31 4.05
C LEU A 76 8.23 4.28 2.86
N GLU A 77 8.97 5.36 3.08
CA GLU A 77 9.36 6.31 2.04
C GLU A 77 10.24 5.66 0.96
N HIS A 78 11.15 4.78 1.36
CA HIS A 78 12.00 4.05 0.41
C HIS A 78 11.21 3.07 -0.47
N ILE A 79 10.18 2.41 0.09
CA ILE A 79 9.37 1.46 -0.67
C ILE A 79 8.26 2.12 -1.49
N LEU A 80 7.94 3.40 -1.22
CA LEU A 80 6.89 4.13 -1.90
C LEU A 80 6.96 4.01 -3.45
N PRO A 81 8.13 4.20 -4.10
CA PRO A 81 8.23 4.02 -5.56
C PRO A 81 7.93 2.58 -6.03
N LYS A 82 8.22 1.55 -5.21
CA LYS A 82 7.92 0.15 -5.54
C LYS A 82 6.43 -0.13 -5.45
N VAL A 83 5.78 0.36 -4.39
CA VAL A 83 4.33 0.23 -4.20
C VAL A 83 3.58 0.96 -5.32
N LYS A 84 3.98 2.18 -5.67
CA LYS A 84 3.41 2.92 -6.81
C LYS A 84 3.50 2.13 -8.11
N LYS A 85 4.66 1.53 -8.40
CA LYS A 85 4.82 0.66 -9.59
C LYS A 85 3.93 -0.58 -9.53
N LEU A 86 3.74 -1.17 -8.35
CA LEU A 86 2.86 -2.33 -8.16
C LEU A 86 1.42 -1.96 -8.54
N LEU A 87 0.90 -0.87 -7.97
CA LEU A 87 -0.46 -0.42 -8.21
C LEU A 87 -0.67 0.05 -9.67
N ILE A 88 0.27 0.82 -10.24
CA ILE A 88 0.19 1.26 -11.64
C ILE A 88 0.23 0.07 -12.61
N PHE A 89 1.11 -0.91 -12.38
CA PHE A 89 1.20 -2.08 -13.26
C PHE A 89 -0.13 -2.85 -13.32
N GLN A 90 -0.82 -3.00 -12.18
CA GLN A 90 -2.13 -3.66 -12.15
C GLN A 90 -3.21 -2.84 -12.88
N ASN A 91 -3.09 -1.52 -12.87
CA ASN A 91 -3.96 -0.62 -13.61
C ASN A 91 -3.80 -0.78 -15.14
N GLU A 92 -2.57 -0.95 -15.62
CA GLU A 92 -2.27 -1.08 -17.05
C GLU A 92 -2.63 -2.45 -17.64
N VAL A 93 -2.44 -3.55 -16.90
CA VAL A 93 -2.74 -4.91 -17.38
C VAL A 93 -4.22 -5.11 -17.70
N LYS A 94 -5.14 -4.38 -17.04
CA LYS A 94 -6.58 -4.47 -17.30
C LYS A 94 -7.09 -3.63 -18.48
N ARG A 95 -6.22 -2.83 -19.11
CA ARG A 95 -6.56 -2.09 -20.34
C ARG A 95 -6.33 -2.88 -21.63
N CYS A 96 -5.74 -4.08 -21.53
CA CYS A 96 -5.46 -4.98 -22.66
C CYS A 96 -6.53 -6.07 -22.81
#